data_AF-A0A084FZU9-F1
#
_entry.id   AF-A0A084FZU9-F1
#
_cell.length_a   1.000
_cell.length_b   1.000
_cell.length_c   1.000
_cell.angle_alpha   90.00
_cell.angle_beta   90.00
_cell.angle_gamma   90.00
#
_symmetry.space_group_name_H-M   'P 1'
#
loop_
_entity.id
_entity.type
_entity.pdbx_description
1 polymer ?
#
loop_
_entity_poly.entity_id
_entity_poly.type
_entity_poly.pdbx_seq_one_letter_code
_entity_poly.pdbx_strand_id
1 'polypeptide(L)'
;MAQPVEPIQKRRLLRMTVSHYRQPNVSEEEFHRWVTENHAVAAAKLHAKNGIEGFSVYFTPKSFRDATQELNAKRGNPWVVRDYDAQVEFLFRDMETFYKGASDPDFQALQLEEKPFVSGIHAEISIGWVETYVQDGKVVNVGEDGKSDYPKFKDLSVAP
;
A
#
# COMPACT_ATOMS: atom_id res chain seq x y z
N MET A 1 -2.80 -26.55 -29.57
CA MET A 1 -3.03 -26.75 -28.12
C MET A 1 -3.24 -25.37 -27.52
N ALA A 2 -4.35 -25.12 -26.81
CA ALA A 2 -4.55 -23.84 -26.13
C ALA A 2 -3.53 -23.73 -24.98
N GLN A 3 -2.87 -22.58 -24.85
CA GLN A 3 -2.00 -22.33 -23.70
C GLN A 3 -2.84 -22.43 -22.41
N PRO A 4 -2.29 -22.94 -21.30
CA PRO A 4 -3.00 -22.95 -20.03
C PRO A 4 -3.41 -21.52 -19.68
N VAL A 5 -4.70 -21.29 -19.41
CA VAL A 5 -5.17 -19.99 -18.93
C VAL A 5 -4.47 -19.75 -17.60
N GLU A 6 -3.65 -18.71 -17.55
CA GLU A 6 -2.90 -18.37 -16.35
C GLU A 6 -3.85 -18.19 -15.16
N PRO A 7 -3.54 -18.74 -13.97
CA PRO A 7 -4.40 -18.62 -12.80
C PRO A 7 -4.75 -17.16 -12.53
N ILE A 8 -6.01 -16.89 -12.17
CA ILE A 8 -6.50 -15.52 -11.91
C ILE A 8 -5.66 -14.80 -10.84
N GLN A 9 -5.07 -15.57 -9.93
CA GLN A 9 -4.16 -15.12 -8.87
C GLN A 9 -2.91 -14.44 -9.45
N LYS A 10 -2.34 -14.94 -10.56
CA LYS A 10 -1.19 -14.30 -11.22
C LYS A 10 -1.60 -13.10 -12.07
N ARG A 11 -2.86 -13.04 -12.48
CA ARG A 11 -3.42 -11.98 -13.34
C ARG A 11 -3.92 -10.76 -12.56
N ARG A 12 -4.06 -10.86 -11.24
CA ARG A 12 -4.39 -9.71 -10.37
C ARG A 12 -3.15 -9.19 -9.67
N LEU A 13 -3.11 -7.88 -9.44
CA LEU A 13 -2.14 -7.27 -8.56
C LEU A 13 -2.81 -7.02 -7.22
N LEU A 14 -2.31 -7.68 -6.18
CA LEU A 14 -2.77 -7.45 -4.81
C LEU A 14 -2.14 -6.17 -4.28
N ARG A 15 -2.91 -5.42 -3.48
CA ARG A 15 -2.43 -4.30 -2.68
C ARG A 15 -2.74 -4.57 -1.23
N MET A 16 -1.71 -4.59 -0.40
CA MET A 16 -1.86 -4.49 1.05
C MET A 16 -1.48 -3.08 1.49
N THR A 17 -2.28 -2.49 2.38
CA THR A 17 -1.94 -1.20 2.99
C THR A 17 -1.89 -1.33 4.51
N VAL A 18 -0.94 -0.65 5.15
CA VAL A 18 -0.81 -0.58 6.61
C VAL A 18 -0.63 0.88 7.01
N SER A 19 -1.59 1.41 7.76
CA SER A 19 -1.53 2.76 8.31
C SER A 19 -0.75 2.77 9.63
N HIS A 20 0.16 3.72 9.77
CA HIS A 20 1.06 3.88 10.91
C HIS A 20 0.89 5.26 11.53
N TYR A 21 0.88 5.28 12.85
CA TYR A 21 0.99 6.50 13.66
C TYR A 21 2.42 6.58 14.19
N ARG A 22 2.98 7.77 14.22
CA ARG A 22 4.27 7.99 14.90
C ARG A 22 4.08 7.93 16.42
N GLN A 23 5.16 7.66 17.15
CA GLN A 23 5.14 7.81 18.59
C GLN A 23 4.83 9.28 18.98
N PRO A 24 4.06 9.54 20.06
CA PRO A 24 3.65 10.90 20.41
C PRO A 24 4.80 11.89 20.62
N ASN A 25 5.96 11.38 21.06
CA ASN A 25 7.17 12.16 21.34
C ASN A 25 8.10 12.33 20.13
N VAL A 26 7.78 11.77 18.95
CA VAL A 26 8.59 11.86 17.73
C VAL A 26 7.95 12.87 16.79
N SER A 27 8.66 13.90 16.36
CA SER A 27 8.10 14.92 15.45
C SER A 27 7.81 14.35 14.05
N GLU A 28 6.95 15.01 13.26
CA GLU A 28 6.67 14.58 11.87
C GLU A 28 7.93 14.58 11.00
N GLU A 29 8.82 15.56 11.20
CA GLU A 29 10.09 15.66 10.47
C GLU A 29 11.07 14.54 10.86
N GLU A 30 11.20 14.28 12.16
CA GLU A 30 12.04 13.19 12.66
C GLU A 30 11.53 11.83 12.21
N PHE A 31 10.20 11.62 12.25
CA PHE A 31 9.56 10.43 11.74
C PHE A 31 9.84 10.24 10.25
N HIS A 32 9.57 11.26 9.42
CA HIS A 32 9.84 11.21 7.99
C HIS A 32 11.31 10.90 7.70
N ARG A 33 12.24 11.61 8.35
CA ARG A 33 13.68 11.41 8.17
C ARG A 33 14.10 9.97 8.48
N TRP A 34 13.69 9.44 9.63
CA TRP A 34 14.02 8.05 9.98
C TRP A 34 13.38 7.05 8.99
N VAL A 35 12.11 7.26 8.59
CA VAL A 35 11.46 6.40 7.61
C VAL A 35 12.25 6.41 6.29
N THR A 36 12.62 7.57 5.76
CA THR A 36 13.22 7.65 4.41
C THR A 36 14.72 7.35 4.39
N GLU A 37 15.47 7.70 5.43
CA GLU A 37 16.93 7.55 5.45
C GLU A 37 17.38 6.19 6.00
N ASN A 38 16.59 5.58 6.88
CA ASN A 38 16.95 4.32 7.54
C ASN A 38 16.04 3.17 7.11
N HIS A 39 14.74 3.32 7.32
CA HIS A 39 13.83 2.18 7.26
C HIS A 39 13.43 1.80 5.82
N ALA A 40 12.78 2.69 5.08
CA ALA A 40 12.21 2.42 3.77
C ALA A 40 13.27 2.03 2.72
N VAL A 41 14.47 2.63 2.77
CA VAL A 41 15.58 2.29 1.86
C VAL A 41 16.11 0.88 2.10
N ALA A 42 16.21 0.44 3.35
CA ALA A 42 16.59 -0.92 3.69
C ALA A 42 15.48 -1.92 3.32
N ALA A 43 14.24 -1.61 3.71
CA ALA A 43 13.05 -2.41 3.44
C ALA A 43 12.85 -2.64 1.94
N ALA A 44 13.00 -1.60 1.10
CA ALA A 44 12.82 -1.70 -0.35
C ALA A 44 13.70 -2.78 -1.00
N LYS A 45 14.98 -2.90 -0.57
CA LYS A 45 15.89 -3.93 -1.08
C LYS A 45 15.45 -5.34 -0.69
N LEU A 46 14.98 -5.51 0.54
CA LEU A 46 14.48 -6.78 1.06
C LEU A 46 13.15 -7.18 0.39
N HIS A 47 12.24 -6.23 0.20
CA HIS A 47 10.97 -6.44 -0.51
C HIS A 47 11.22 -6.86 -1.97
N ALA A 48 12.08 -6.14 -2.69
CA ALA A 48 12.43 -6.48 -4.07
C ALA A 48 13.08 -7.88 -4.17
N LYS A 49 14.04 -8.18 -3.28
CA LYS A 49 14.68 -9.52 -3.19
C LYS A 49 13.66 -10.64 -2.98
N ASN A 50 12.58 -10.37 -2.26
CA ASN A 50 11.55 -11.36 -1.93
C ASN A 50 10.37 -11.41 -2.92
N GLY A 51 10.38 -10.59 -3.98
CA GLY A 51 9.39 -10.65 -5.06
C GLY A 51 8.20 -9.70 -4.92
N ILE A 52 8.25 -8.76 -3.96
CA ILE A 52 7.28 -7.66 -3.90
C ILE A 52 7.49 -6.76 -5.13
N GLU A 53 6.42 -6.52 -5.90
CA GLU A 53 6.46 -5.74 -7.15
C GLU A 53 6.41 -4.23 -6.91
N GLY A 54 5.89 -3.79 -5.76
CA GLY A 54 5.82 -2.38 -5.40
C GLY A 54 5.84 -2.17 -3.90
N PHE A 55 6.54 -1.12 -3.48
CA PHE A 55 6.62 -0.66 -2.11
C PHE A 55 6.60 0.86 -2.10
N SER A 56 5.63 1.44 -1.41
CA SER A 56 5.48 2.89 -1.28
C SER A 56 5.16 3.28 0.16
N VAL A 57 5.52 4.50 0.51
CA VAL A 57 5.11 5.15 1.76
C VAL A 57 4.35 6.42 1.39
N TYR A 58 3.07 6.49 1.75
CA TYR A 58 2.22 7.64 1.61
C TYR A 58 2.20 8.43 2.92
N PHE A 59 2.88 9.58 2.95
CA PHE A 59 2.92 10.45 4.12
C PHE A 59 1.72 11.40 4.16
N THR A 60 1.17 11.56 5.36
CA THR A 60 0.01 12.41 5.63
C THR A 60 0.32 13.38 6.76
N PRO A 61 1.29 14.30 6.59
CA PRO A 61 1.63 15.26 7.64
C PRO A 61 0.44 16.16 7.97
N LYS A 62 0.49 16.83 9.13
CA LYS A 62 -0.59 17.66 9.65
C LYS A 62 -1.07 18.69 8.62
N SER A 63 -0.17 19.34 7.90
CA SER A 63 -0.54 20.33 6.87
C SER A 63 -1.44 19.76 5.77
N PHE A 64 -1.23 18.50 5.37
CA PHE A 64 -2.06 17.84 4.35
C PHE A 64 -3.38 17.33 4.92
N ARG A 65 -3.38 16.84 6.17
CA ARG A 65 -4.62 16.48 6.88
C ARG A 65 -5.50 17.71 7.12
N ASP A 66 -4.92 18.84 7.50
CA ASP A 66 -5.62 20.12 7.68
C ASP A 66 -6.20 20.60 6.34
N ALA A 67 -5.43 20.56 5.25
CA ALA A 67 -5.94 20.88 3.91
C ALA A 67 -7.09 19.95 3.48
N THR A 68 -7.03 18.66 3.86
CA THR A 68 -8.10 17.70 3.60
C THR A 68 -9.35 18.03 4.42
N GLN A 69 -9.20 18.47 5.67
CA GLN A 69 -10.32 18.94 6.50
C GLN A 69 -10.98 20.18 5.91
N GLU A 70 -10.20 21.14 5.41
CA GLU A 70 -10.75 22.33 4.75
C GLU A 70 -11.52 21.99 3.47
N LEU A 71 -10.99 21.08 2.65
CA LEU A 71 -11.70 20.54 1.49
C LEU A 71 -13.02 19.89 1.91
N ASN A 72 -12.98 19.14 3.00
CA ASN A 72 -14.14 18.42 3.52
C ASN A 72 -15.23 19.34 4.05
N ALA A 73 -14.85 20.41 4.77
CA ALA A 73 -15.77 21.41 5.30
C ALA A 73 -16.56 22.16 4.21
N LYS A 74 -16.00 22.26 3.00
CA LYS A 74 -16.70 22.84 1.84
C LYS A 74 -17.76 21.91 1.23
N ARG A 75 -17.84 20.65 1.69
CA ARG A 75 -18.79 19.65 1.19
C ARG A 75 -19.97 19.52 2.15
N GLY A 76 -21.18 19.41 1.60
CA GLY A 76 -22.41 19.22 2.38
C GLY A 76 -22.54 17.86 3.08
N ASN A 77 -21.68 16.89 2.74
CA ASN A 77 -21.59 15.57 3.37
C ASN A 77 -20.11 15.29 3.71
N PRO A 78 -19.69 15.47 4.98
CA PRO A 78 -18.28 15.35 5.33
C PRO A 78 -17.81 13.89 5.31
N TRP A 79 -16.68 13.64 4.66
CA TRP A 79 -15.90 12.42 4.75
C TRP A 79 -15.21 12.30 6.12
N VAL A 80 -14.77 11.10 6.47
CA VAL A 80 -13.83 10.89 7.58
C VAL A 80 -12.42 11.15 7.05
N VAL A 81 -11.71 12.12 7.64
CA VAL A 81 -10.29 12.35 7.34
C VAL A 81 -9.47 11.44 8.23
N ARG A 82 -8.74 10.51 7.61
CA ARG A 82 -7.85 9.59 8.32
C ARG A 82 -6.66 10.38 8.90
N ASP A 83 -6.29 10.07 10.14
CA ASP A 83 -5.34 10.87 10.92
C ASP A 83 -3.98 10.19 11.19
N TYR A 84 -3.74 9.02 10.59
CA TYR A 84 -2.42 8.39 10.57
C TYR A 84 -1.35 9.32 9.98
N ASP A 85 -0.07 9.06 10.28
CA ASP A 85 1.07 9.87 9.82
C ASP A 85 1.67 9.34 8.51
N ALA A 86 1.61 8.02 8.31
CA ALA A 86 1.98 7.40 7.05
C ALA A 86 1.15 6.14 6.77
N GLN A 87 1.03 5.77 5.50
CA GLN A 87 0.49 4.49 5.06
C GLN A 87 1.51 3.81 4.15
N VAL A 88 1.91 2.59 4.53
CA VAL A 88 2.76 1.75 3.69
C VAL A 88 1.89 0.95 2.75
N GLU A 89 2.28 0.83 1.48
CA GLU A 89 1.61 -0.03 0.51
C GLU A 89 2.57 -1.06 -0.08
N PHE A 90 2.10 -2.30 -0.20
CA PHE A 90 2.80 -3.40 -0.86
C PHE A 90 1.98 -3.88 -2.05
N LEU A 91 2.64 -4.07 -3.20
CA LEU A 91 2.06 -4.66 -4.40
C LEU A 91 2.71 -6.01 -4.68
N PHE A 92 1.91 -7.06 -4.83
CA PHE A 92 2.39 -8.45 -5.00
C PHE A 92 1.33 -9.33 -5.67
N ARG A 93 1.69 -10.57 -6.05
CA ARG A 93 0.81 -11.48 -6.81
C ARG A 93 0.09 -12.51 -5.95
N ASP A 94 0.74 -12.99 -4.89
CA ASP A 94 0.22 -14.05 -4.04
C ASP A 94 0.68 -13.90 -2.59
N MET A 95 -0.07 -14.53 -1.68
CA MET A 95 0.21 -14.48 -0.25
C MET A 95 1.53 -15.16 0.10
N GLU A 96 1.98 -16.15 -0.67
CA GLU A 96 3.27 -16.82 -0.44
C GLU A 96 4.44 -15.82 -0.55
N THR A 97 4.43 -14.99 -1.60
CA THR A 97 5.41 -13.91 -1.80
C THR A 97 5.39 -12.93 -0.61
N PHE A 98 4.20 -12.54 -0.15
CA PHE A 98 4.07 -11.67 1.01
C PHE A 98 4.65 -12.31 2.29
N TYR A 99 4.28 -13.56 2.60
CA TYR A 99 4.75 -14.27 3.79
C TYR A 99 6.25 -14.52 3.77
N LYS A 100 6.82 -14.80 2.59
CA LYS A 100 8.27 -14.92 2.42
C LYS A 100 8.97 -13.61 2.79
N GLY A 101 8.46 -12.48 2.30
CA GLY A 101 9.00 -11.15 2.66
C GLY A 101 8.85 -10.85 4.16
N ALA A 102 7.69 -11.12 4.74
CA ALA A 102 7.43 -10.92 6.17
C ALA A 102 8.24 -11.84 7.09
N SER A 103 8.71 -12.99 6.57
CA SER A 103 9.54 -13.95 7.30
C SER A 103 11.04 -13.78 7.04
N ASP A 104 11.45 -12.79 6.24
CA ASP A 104 12.87 -12.50 6.01
C ASP A 104 13.50 -12.01 7.33
N PRO A 105 14.55 -12.69 7.86
CA PRO A 105 15.15 -12.33 9.14
C PRO A 105 15.70 -10.90 9.18
N ASP A 106 16.23 -10.41 8.06
CA ASP A 106 16.75 -9.04 7.98
C ASP A 106 15.59 -8.03 8.05
N PHE A 107 14.43 -8.38 7.48
CA PHE A 107 13.24 -7.55 7.55
C PHE A 107 12.64 -7.56 8.96
N GLN A 108 12.59 -8.72 9.63
CA GLN A 108 12.14 -8.79 11.02
C GLN A 108 13.04 -7.98 11.95
N ALA A 109 14.36 -8.01 11.74
CA ALA A 109 15.29 -7.18 12.48
C ALA A 109 14.99 -5.68 12.26
N LEU A 110 14.73 -5.27 11.02
CA LEU A 110 14.36 -3.90 10.68
C LEU A 110 13.03 -3.46 11.31
N GLN A 111 12.05 -4.37 11.41
CA GLN A 111 10.77 -4.10 12.08
C GLN A 111 10.94 -3.85 13.58
N LEU A 112 11.90 -4.50 14.24
CA LEU A 112 12.16 -4.27 15.66
C LEU A 112 12.69 -2.86 15.94
N GLU A 113 13.35 -2.24 14.95
CA GLU A 113 13.85 -0.86 15.02
C GLU A 113 12.73 0.18 14.94
N GLU A 114 11.51 -0.19 14.55
CA GLU A 114 10.38 0.74 14.40
C GLU A 114 9.86 1.24 15.74
N LYS A 115 9.99 0.46 16.82
CA LYS A 115 9.34 0.71 18.12
C LYS A 115 9.53 2.14 18.68
N PRO A 116 10.71 2.79 18.58
CA PRO A 116 10.89 4.16 19.06
C PRO A 116 10.19 5.22 18.20
N PHE A 117 9.83 4.90 16.96
CA PHE A 117 9.31 5.85 15.96
C PHE A 117 7.85 5.61 15.61
N VAL A 118 7.43 4.35 15.57
CA VAL A 118 6.09 3.91 15.18
C VAL A 118 5.33 3.43 16.42
N SER A 119 4.10 3.89 16.53
CA SER A 119 3.15 3.44 17.53
C SER A 119 2.57 2.07 17.15
N GLY A 120 2.62 1.12 18.08
CA GLY A 120 2.03 -0.21 17.90
C GLY A 120 0.51 -0.27 18.12
N ILE A 121 -0.15 0.89 18.28
CA ILE A 121 -1.60 0.99 18.48
C ILE A 121 -2.26 1.70 17.29
N HIS A 122 -3.54 1.39 17.06
CA HIS A 122 -4.38 1.98 16.00
C HIS A 122 -3.93 1.69 14.55
N ALA A 123 -2.96 0.80 14.33
CA ALA A 123 -2.61 0.39 12.99
C ALA A 123 -3.83 -0.22 12.28
N GLU A 124 -4.09 0.25 11.05
CA GLU A 124 -5.18 -0.23 10.21
C GLU A 124 -4.57 -0.94 9.00
N ILE A 125 -5.04 -2.17 8.74
CA ILE A 125 -4.56 -3.00 7.63
C ILE A 125 -5.70 -3.33 6.67
N SER A 126 -5.42 -3.29 5.38
CA SER A 126 -6.35 -3.78 4.36
C SER A 126 -5.61 -4.54 3.27
N ILE A 127 -6.29 -5.50 2.64
CA ILE A 127 -5.82 -6.18 1.43
C ILE A 127 -6.93 -6.18 0.39
N GLY A 128 -6.57 -5.91 -0.86
CA GLY A 128 -7.46 -5.93 -2.01
C GLY A 128 -6.67 -6.15 -3.30
N TRP A 129 -7.32 -5.94 -4.45
CA TRP A 129 -6.64 -5.91 -5.75
C TRP A 129 -6.73 -4.53 -6.39
N VAL A 130 -5.83 -4.28 -7.33
CA VAL A 130 -5.76 -3.02 -8.09
C VAL A 130 -6.25 -3.25 -9.51
N GLU A 131 -7.19 -2.40 -9.94
CA GLU A 131 -7.56 -2.22 -11.34
C GLU A 131 -7.22 -0.78 -11.74
N THR A 132 -6.30 -0.62 -12.68
CA THR A 132 -5.81 0.67 -13.16
C THR A 132 -6.53 1.04 -14.44
N TYR A 133 -7.27 2.15 -14.43
CA TYR A 133 -7.98 2.66 -15.61
C TYR A 133 -7.29 3.89 -16.24
N VAL A 134 -6.38 4.52 -15.48
CA VAL A 134 -5.55 5.64 -15.95
C VAL A 134 -4.13 5.44 -15.46
N GLN A 135 -3.16 5.52 -16.37
CA GLN A 135 -1.73 5.47 -16.07
C GLN A 135 -0.99 6.46 -16.96
N ASP A 136 -0.08 7.26 -16.38
CA ASP A 136 0.72 8.26 -17.10
C ASP A 136 -0.13 9.22 -17.97
N GLY A 137 -1.30 9.60 -17.45
CA GLY A 137 -2.27 10.50 -18.12
C GLY A 137 -3.03 9.86 -19.28
N LYS A 138 -2.93 8.54 -19.48
CA LYS A 138 -3.61 7.79 -20.56
C LYS A 138 -4.62 6.81 -20.01
N VAL A 139 -5.72 6.63 -20.73
CA VAL A 139 -6.69 5.56 -20.46
C VAL A 139 -6.04 4.21 -20.80
N VAL A 140 -6.14 3.26 -19.88
CA VAL A 140 -5.59 1.89 -20.00
C VAL A 140 -6.63 0.87 -19.52
N ASN A 141 -6.52 -0.39 -19.98
CA ASN A 141 -7.41 -1.50 -19.60
C ASN A 141 -8.92 -1.22 -19.85
N VAL A 142 -9.19 -0.47 -20.92
CA VAL A 142 -10.52 -0.22 -21.45
C VAL A 142 -10.49 -0.59 -22.93
N GLY A 143 -11.32 -1.55 -23.32
CA GLY A 143 -11.42 -2.02 -24.70
C GLY A 143 -12.01 -0.95 -25.62
N GLU A 144 -11.88 -1.16 -26.94
CA GLU A 144 -12.42 -0.24 -27.97
C GLU A 144 -13.94 -0.05 -27.86
N ASP A 145 -14.64 -1.00 -27.25
CA ASP A 145 -16.09 -0.95 -26.98
C ASP A 145 -16.46 -0.14 -25.72
N GLY A 146 -15.46 0.47 -25.06
CA GLY A 146 -15.63 1.27 -23.84
C GLY A 146 -15.82 0.45 -22.57
N LYS A 147 -15.62 -0.88 -22.60
CA LYS A 147 -15.75 -1.74 -21.42
C LYS A 147 -14.41 -2.04 -20.77
N SER A 148 -14.44 -2.36 -19.48
CA SER A 148 -13.26 -2.81 -18.74
C SER A 148 -12.69 -4.10 -19.33
N ASP A 149 -11.37 -4.14 -19.53
CA ASP A 149 -10.61 -5.31 -19.96
C ASP A 149 -10.35 -6.30 -18.80
N TYR A 150 -10.69 -5.92 -17.56
CA TYR A 150 -10.51 -6.78 -16.41
C TYR A 150 -11.53 -7.95 -16.37
N PRO A 151 -11.14 -9.09 -15.77
CA PRO A 151 -12.06 -10.20 -15.51
C PRO A 151 -13.27 -9.78 -14.65
N LYS A 152 -14.31 -10.62 -14.59
CA LYS A 152 -15.51 -10.31 -13.81
C LYS A 152 -15.22 -10.42 -12.31
N PHE A 153 -15.99 -9.67 -11.51
CA PHE A 153 -15.87 -9.68 -10.04
C PHE A 153 -15.81 -11.09 -9.45
N LYS A 154 -16.71 -12.00 -9.88
CA LYS A 154 -16.76 -13.38 -9.39
C LYS A 154 -15.43 -14.14 -9.55
N ASP A 155 -14.63 -13.78 -10.55
CA ASP A 155 -13.35 -14.41 -10.83
C ASP A 155 -12.25 -13.74 -9.98
N LEU A 156 -12.29 -12.41 -9.84
CA LEU A 156 -11.31 -11.62 -9.09
C LEU A 156 -11.47 -11.68 -7.57
N SER A 157 -12.69 -11.92 -7.06
CA SER A 157 -13.01 -11.90 -5.63
C SER A 157 -12.71 -13.21 -4.90
N VAL A 158 -12.10 -14.19 -5.56
CA VAL A 158 -11.63 -15.42 -4.91
C VAL A 158 -10.50 -15.07 -3.94
N ALA A 159 -10.51 -15.58 -2.71
CA ALA A 159 -9.46 -15.26 -1.73
C ALA A 159 -8.03 -15.53 -2.28
N PRO A 160 -7.05 -14.66 -1.99
CA PRO A 160 -5.65 -14.82 -2.41
C PRO A 160 -4.87 -15.85 -1.60
#